data_AF-A0A7W1EGJ6-F1
#
_entry.id   AF-A0A7W1EGJ6-F1
#
_cell.length_a   1.000
_cell.length_b   1.000
_cell.length_c   1.000
_cell.angle_alpha   90.00
_cell.angle_beta   90.00
_cell.angle_gamma   90.00
#
_symmetry.space_group_name_H-M   'P 1'
#
loop_
_entity.id
_entity.type
_entity.pdbx_description
1 polymer ?
#
loop_
_entity_poly.entity_id
_entity_poly.type
_entity_poly.pdbx_seq_one_letter_code
_entity_poly.pdbx_strand_id
1 'polypeptide(L)'
;MRNSIKKIFAILLTASASLCQAQSLDSLELALKTARHDTTRLKILNLLAEICELEDINTYTLPSLTIAERNLKNIDRNNPLFGIYNQYRASALNSIGFLESQKGEIAKALDYYTSVMST
;
A
#
# COMPACT_ATOMS: atom_id res chain seq x y z
N MET A 1 33.75 -2.70 45.45
CA MET A 1 32.65 -2.45 44.48
C MET A 1 33.17 -2.13 43.06
N ARG A 2 34.18 -2.88 42.59
CA ARG A 2 34.92 -2.61 41.35
C ARG A 2 34.78 -3.80 40.40
N ASN A 3 33.56 -4.21 40.07
CA ASN A 3 33.28 -5.26 39.06
C ASN A 3 31.84 -5.23 38.51
N SER A 4 30.97 -4.34 39.01
CA SER A 4 29.56 -4.26 38.55
C SER A 4 29.32 -3.24 37.41
N ILE A 5 30.29 -2.38 37.10
CA ILE A 5 30.13 -1.32 36.08
C ILE A 5 30.45 -1.85 34.66
N LYS A 6 31.23 -2.92 34.53
CA LYS A 6 31.57 -3.51 33.22
C LYS A 6 30.46 -4.37 32.59
N LYS A 7 29.37 -4.65 33.33
CA LYS A 7 28.23 -5.43 32.80
C LYS A 7 27.07 -4.57 32.30
N ILE A 8 27.06 -3.27 32.60
CA ILE A 8 25.98 -2.36 32.18
C ILE A 8 26.24 -1.78 30.78
N PHE A 9 27.49 -1.77 30.32
CA PHE A 9 27.85 -1.27 28.98
C PHE A 9 27.65 -2.31 27.85
N ALA A 10 27.27 -3.55 28.18
CA ALA A 10 27.08 -4.64 27.22
C ALA A 10 25.60 -4.93 26.88
N ILE A 11 24.66 -4.09 27.32
CA ILE A 11 23.22 -4.21 27.04
C ILE A 11 22.71 -2.97 26.30
N LEU A 12 23.55 -2.38 25.46
CA LEU A 12 23.21 -1.18 24.66
C LEU A 12 23.77 -1.27 23.23
N LEU A 13 24.00 -2.50 22.74
CA LEU A 13 24.55 -2.76 21.40
C LEU A 13 23.85 -3.92 20.67
N THR A 14 22.55 -4.13 20.89
CA THR A 14 21.73 -5.09 20.12
C THR A 14 20.40 -4.51 19.63
N ALA A 15 20.14 -3.22 19.83
CA ALA A 15 18.86 -2.60 19.47
C ALA A 15 18.78 -2.06 18.02
N SER A 16 19.66 -2.48 17.12
CA SER A 16 19.69 -1.99 15.72
C SER A 16 19.50 -3.07 14.66
N ALA A 17 18.99 -4.25 15.04
CA ALA A 17 18.73 -5.33 14.08
C ALA A 17 17.26 -5.78 14.10
N SER A 18 16.30 -4.90 13.77
CA SER A 18 14.90 -5.29 13.46
C SER A 18 14.05 -4.12 12.92
N LEU A 19 14.36 -3.56 11.75
CA LEU A 19 13.40 -2.65 11.05
C LEU A 19 13.11 -3.04 9.60
N CYS A 20 13.52 -4.23 9.15
CA CYS A 20 13.06 -4.79 7.88
C CYS A 20 12.20 -6.02 8.16
N GLN A 21 11.03 -5.82 8.75
CA GLN A 21 9.97 -6.82 8.66
C GLN A 21 9.30 -6.60 7.31
N ALA A 22 9.86 -7.19 6.26
CA ALA A 22 9.12 -7.35 5.01
C ALA A 22 7.85 -8.13 5.35
N GLN A 23 6.69 -7.50 5.22
CA GLN A 23 5.42 -8.19 5.42
C GLN A 23 5.29 -9.25 4.33
N SER A 24 5.07 -10.52 4.73
CA SER A 24 4.85 -11.57 3.74
C SER A 24 3.49 -11.40 3.07
N LEU A 25 3.41 -11.77 1.79
CA LEU A 25 2.17 -11.75 1.00
C LEU A 25 1.04 -12.48 1.73
N ASP A 26 1.28 -13.70 2.20
CA ASP A 26 0.31 -14.51 2.97
C ASP A 26 -0.25 -13.79 4.20
N SER A 27 0.62 -13.10 4.95
CA SER A 27 0.22 -12.37 6.15
C SER A 27 -0.72 -11.20 5.81
N LEU A 28 -0.44 -10.51 4.71
CA LEU A 28 -1.28 -9.42 4.22
C LEU A 28 -2.60 -9.92 3.68
N GLU A 29 -2.64 -11.06 2.97
CA GLU A 29 -3.88 -11.65 2.51
C GLU A 29 -4.80 -12.07 3.66
N LEU A 30 -4.22 -12.65 4.71
CA LEU A 30 -4.97 -12.98 5.92
C LEU A 30 -5.51 -11.71 6.61
N ALA A 31 -4.69 -10.66 6.70
CA ALA A 31 -5.13 -9.37 7.23
C ALA A 31 -6.28 -8.78 6.39
N LEU A 32 -6.21 -8.88 5.06
CA LEU A 32 -7.27 -8.37 4.17
C LEU A 32 -8.61 -9.07 4.43
N LYS A 33 -8.61 -10.38 4.65
CA LYS A 33 -9.82 -11.18 4.94
C LYS A 33 -10.52 -10.73 6.22
N THR A 34 -9.78 -10.19 7.18
CA THR A 34 -10.32 -9.78 8.50
C THR A 34 -10.55 -8.27 8.61
N ALA A 35 -10.05 -7.47 7.67
CA ALA A 35 -10.16 -6.02 7.67
C ALA A 35 -11.60 -5.53 7.46
N ARG A 36 -12.11 -4.79 8.45
CA ARG A 36 -13.49 -4.26 8.47
C ARG A 36 -13.64 -2.86 7.88
N HIS A 37 -12.62 -2.03 8.04
CA HIS A 37 -12.66 -0.63 7.58
C HIS A 37 -12.04 -0.50 6.18
N ASP A 38 -12.69 0.28 5.31
CA ASP A 38 -12.23 0.50 3.95
C ASP A 38 -10.81 1.09 3.90
N THR A 39 -10.47 2.02 4.77
CA THR A 39 -9.12 2.59 4.84
C THR A 39 -8.06 1.54 5.18
N THR A 40 -8.37 0.61 6.08
CA THR A 40 -7.50 -0.53 6.39
C THR A 40 -7.38 -1.47 5.20
N ARG A 41 -8.50 -1.77 4.52
CA ARG A 41 -8.51 -2.62 3.32
C ARG A 41 -7.67 -2.01 2.20
N LEU A 42 -7.83 -0.72 1.93
CA LEU A 42 -7.05 0.02 0.93
C LEU A 42 -5.56 0.00 1.22
N LYS A 43 -5.16 0.20 2.48
CA LYS A 43 -3.77 0.08 2.91
C LYS A 43 -3.20 -1.31 2.60
N ILE A 44 -3.92 -2.36 2.95
CA ILE A 44 -3.46 -3.75 2.74
C ILE A 44 -3.40 -4.08 1.25
N LEU A 45 -4.41 -3.69 0.47
CA LEU A 45 -4.45 -3.90 -0.98
C LEU A 45 -3.29 -3.19 -1.68
N ASN A 46 -2.96 -1.97 -1.28
CA ASN A 46 -1.81 -1.24 -1.82
C ASN A 46 -0.49 -1.97 -1.52
N LEU A 47 -0.31 -2.44 -0.28
CA LEU A 47 0.89 -3.21 0.09
C LEU A 47 0.98 -4.53 -0.69
N LEU A 48 -0.13 -5.24 -0.88
CA LEU A 48 -0.18 -6.46 -1.69
C LEU A 48 0.22 -6.18 -3.14
N ALA A 49 -0.31 -5.11 -3.74
CA ALA A 49 0.03 -4.72 -5.12
C ALA A 49 1.51 -4.32 -5.31
N GLU A 50 2.18 -3.87 -4.24
CA GLU A 50 3.61 -3.50 -4.29
C GLU A 50 4.55 -4.71 -4.22
N ILE A 51 4.10 -5.84 -3.65
CA ILE A 51 4.97 -6.99 -3.38
C ILE A 51 4.57 -8.27 -4.14
N CYS A 52 3.40 -8.29 -4.78
CA CYS A 52 2.95 -9.44 -5.54
C CYS A 52 3.70 -9.59 -6.87
N GLU A 53 3.51 -10.75 -7.50
CA GLU A 53 3.98 -10.97 -8.87
C GLU A 53 3.24 -10.06 -9.85
N LEU A 54 3.86 -9.81 -11.00
CA LEU A 54 3.35 -8.89 -12.03
C LEU A 54 1.93 -9.31 -12.49
N GLU A 55 1.71 -10.60 -12.68
CA GLU A 55 0.40 -11.14 -13.10
C GLU A 55 -0.72 -10.88 -12.09
N ASP A 56 -0.36 -10.73 -10.82
CA ASP A 56 -1.30 -10.58 -9.70
C ASP A 56 -1.59 -9.12 -9.33
N ILE A 57 -0.91 -8.14 -9.93
CA ILE A 57 -1.10 -6.70 -9.60
C ILE A 57 -2.58 -6.32 -9.65
N ASN A 58 -3.31 -6.79 -10.67
CA ASN A 58 -4.73 -6.47 -10.84
C ASN A 58 -5.64 -7.13 -9.80
N THR A 59 -5.22 -8.26 -9.20
CA THR A 59 -5.95 -8.95 -8.13
C THR A 59 -6.17 -8.02 -6.93
N TYR A 60 -5.20 -7.15 -6.64
CA TYR A 60 -5.27 -6.23 -5.50
C TYR A 60 -5.60 -4.79 -5.91
N THR A 61 -5.16 -4.38 -7.10
CA THR A 61 -5.31 -3.00 -7.57
C THR A 61 -6.76 -2.68 -7.96
N LEU A 62 -7.48 -3.59 -8.64
CA LEU A 62 -8.86 -3.33 -9.08
C LEU A 62 -9.85 -3.20 -7.90
N PRO A 63 -9.80 -4.06 -6.86
CA PRO A 63 -10.59 -3.83 -5.65
C PRO A 63 -10.24 -2.52 -4.93
N SER A 64 -8.96 -2.14 -4.90
CA SER A 64 -8.51 -0.88 -4.29
C SER A 64 -9.14 0.32 -4.98
N LEU A 65 -9.07 0.36 -6.32
CA LEU A 65 -9.69 1.39 -7.14
C LEU A 65 -11.20 1.47 -6.89
N THR A 66 -11.88 0.31 -6.90
CA THR A 66 -13.33 0.23 -6.67
C THR A 66 -13.74 0.81 -5.31
N ILE A 67 -13.03 0.45 -4.24
CA ILE A 67 -13.33 0.95 -2.88
C ILE A 67 -13.08 2.45 -2.81
N ALA A 68 -11.96 2.94 -3.35
CA ALA A 68 -11.61 4.35 -3.33
C ALA A 68 -12.63 5.20 -4.09
N GLU A 69 -12.98 4.82 -5.33
CA GLU A 69 -13.96 5.55 -6.15
C GLU A 69 -15.35 5.52 -5.56
N ARG A 70 -15.78 4.39 -4.99
CA ARG A 70 -17.06 4.30 -4.28
C ARG A 70 -17.11 5.29 -3.12
N ASN A 71 -16.05 5.38 -2.31
CA ASN A 71 -16.04 6.29 -1.17
C ASN A 71 -15.98 7.76 -1.58
N LEU A 72 -15.17 8.09 -2.60
CA LEU A 72 -15.09 9.46 -3.14
C LEU A 72 -16.42 9.98 -3.67
N LYS A 73 -17.28 9.09 -4.21
CA LYS A 73 -18.64 9.46 -4.65
C LYS A 73 -19.60 9.76 -3.49
N ASN A 74 -19.31 9.25 -2.30
CA ASN A 74 -20.22 9.28 -1.15
C ASN A 74 -19.81 10.28 -0.06
N ILE A 75 -18.70 11.01 -0.25
CA ILE A 75 -18.20 11.99 0.71
C ILE A 75 -17.95 13.33 0.04
N ASP A 76 -18.05 14.40 0.82
CA ASP A 76 -17.70 15.74 0.38
C ASP A 76 -16.18 15.93 0.25
N ARG A 77 -15.75 16.88 -0.59
CA ARG A 77 -14.31 17.24 -0.76
C ARG A 77 -13.66 17.71 0.56
N ASN A 78 -14.43 18.27 1.49
CA ASN A 78 -13.94 18.70 2.80
C ASN A 78 -13.89 17.56 3.84
N ASN A 79 -14.34 16.35 3.50
CA ASN A 79 -14.26 15.21 4.39
C ASN A 79 -12.77 14.86 4.65
N PRO A 80 -12.34 14.65 5.90
CA PRO A 80 -10.95 14.29 6.21
C PRO A 80 -10.43 13.05 5.48
N LEU A 81 -11.32 12.13 5.09
CA LEU A 81 -10.97 10.92 4.36
C LEU A 81 -10.85 11.13 2.84
N PHE A 82 -11.29 12.27 2.30
CA PHE A 82 -11.26 12.54 0.86
C PHE A 82 -9.84 12.42 0.30
N GLY A 83 -8.86 13.04 0.96
CA GLY A 83 -7.46 12.93 0.57
C GLY A 83 -6.94 11.50 0.60
N ILE A 84 -7.35 10.71 1.60
CA ILE A 84 -6.95 9.30 1.74
C ILE A 84 -7.50 8.47 0.59
N TYR A 85 -8.79 8.58 0.28
CA TYR A 85 -9.38 7.82 -0.83
C TYR A 85 -8.82 8.27 -2.18
N ASN A 86 -8.58 9.56 -2.36
CA ASN A 86 -8.00 10.06 -3.60
C ASN A 86 -6.55 9.57 -3.78
N GLN A 87 -5.77 9.50 -2.70
CA GLN A 87 -4.43 8.91 -2.73
C GLN A 87 -4.47 7.44 -3.17
N TYR A 88 -5.34 6.61 -2.58
CA TYR A 88 -5.43 5.21 -2.97
C TYR A 88 -5.98 5.01 -4.38
N ARG A 89 -6.88 5.86 -4.85
CA ARG A 89 -7.30 5.90 -6.26
C ARG A 89 -6.10 6.17 -7.17
N ALA A 90 -5.29 7.18 -6.85
CA ALA A 90 -4.10 7.53 -7.62
C ALA A 90 -3.07 6.38 -7.63
N SER A 91 -2.77 5.78 -6.48
CA SER A 91 -1.88 4.62 -6.40
C SER A 91 -2.40 3.47 -7.26
N ALA A 92 -3.70 3.18 -7.21
CA ALA A 92 -4.27 2.10 -7.98
C ALA A 92 -4.16 2.35 -9.50
N LEU A 93 -4.49 3.55 -9.96
CA LEU A 93 -4.33 3.93 -11.38
C LEU A 93 -2.87 3.85 -11.82
N ASN A 94 -1.92 4.25 -10.97
CA ASN A 94 -0.50 4.10 -11.25
C ASN A 94 -0.09 2.63 -11.40
N SER A 95 -0.55 1.75 -10.52
CA SER A 95 -0.26 0.31 -10.60
C SER A 95 -0.87 -0.32 -11.87
N ILE A 96 -2.06 0.10 -12.30
CA ILE A 96 -2.65 -0.35 -13.57
C ILE A 96 -1.83 0.17 -14.75
N GLY A 97 -1.47 1.46 -14.76
CA GLY A 97 -0.63 2.04 -15.81
C GLY A 97 0.73 1.33 -15.92
N PHE A 98 1.34 1.02 -14.78
CA PHE A 98 2.56 0.22 -14.73
C PHE A 98 2.38 -1.16 -15.36
N LEU A 99 1.32 -1.88 -14.99
CA LEU A 99 1.04 -3.20 -15.57
C LEU A 99 0.82 -3.14 -17.10
N GLU A 100 0.09 -2.14 -17.60
CA GLU A 100 -0.10 -1.96 -19.04
C GLU A 100 1.22 -1.59 -19.74
N SER A 101 2.07 -0.78 -19.11
CA SER A 101 3.42 -0.50 -19.62
C SER A 101 4.26 -1.76 -19.72
N GLN A 102 4.20 -2.65 -18.72
CA GLN A 102 4.92 -3.93 -18.71
C GLN A 102 4.42 -4.88 -19.81
N LYS A 103 3.17 -4.75 -20.26
CA LYS A 103 2.61 -5.47 -21.42
C LYS A 103 2.97 -4.84 -22.77
N GLY A 104 3.61 -3.68 -22.79
CA GLY A 104 3.89 -2.91 -24.01
C GLY A 104 2.72 -2.05 -24.50
N GLU A 105 1.64 -1.96 -23.72
CA GLU A 105 0.42 -1.20 -24.04
C GLU A 105 0.58 0.28 -23.65
N ILE A 106 1.60 0.94 -24.20
CA ILE A 106 2.06 2.27 -23.75
C ILE A 106 0.96 3.34 -23.81
N ALA A 107 0.10 3.31 -24.84
CA ALA A 107 -1.02 4.26 -24.94
C ALA A 107 -1.98 4.12 -23.76
N LYS A 108 -2.37 2.89 -23.40
CA LYS A 108 -3.23 2.64 -22.23
C LYS A 108 -2.56 3.04 -20.93
N ALA A 109 -1.26 2.77 -20.79
CA ALA A 109 -0.50 3.17 -19.62
C ALA A 109 -0.56 4.70 -19.42
N LEU A 110 -0.38 5.48 -20.49
CA LEU A 110 -0.48 6.94 -20.47
C LEU A 110 -1.89 7.42 -20.11
N ASP A 111 -2.94 6.76 -20.60
CA ASP A 111 -4.32 7.08 -20.23
C ASP A 111 -4.54 6.93 -18.71
N TYR A 112 -3.98 5.88 -18.10
CA TYR A 112 -4.05 5.69 -16.65
C TYR A 112 -3.24 6.71 -15.86
N TYR A 113 -2.00 7.00 -16.29
CA TYR A 113 -1.16 7.99 -15.61
C TYR A 113 -1.73 9.41 -15.69
N THR A 114 -2.34 9.78 -16.81
CA THR A 114 -3.00 11.08 -16.94
C THR A 114 -4.30 11.15 -16.13
N SER A 115 -5.04 10.05 -16.00
CA SER A 115 -6.24 9.96 -15.16
C SER A 115 -5.99 10.19 -13.66
N VAL A 116 -4.74 10.05 -13.20
CA VAL A 116 -4.32 10.42 -11.84
C VAL A 116 -4.37 11.93 -11.63
N MET A 117 -4.07 12.72 -12.65
CA MET A 117 -3.94 14.19 -12.55
C MET A 117 -5.27 14.94 -12.72
N SER A 118 -6.33 14.26 -13.18
CA SER A 118 -7.62 14.86 -13.56
C SER A 118 -8.63 15.03 -12.40
N THR A 119 -8.19 15.34 -11.17
CA THR A 119 -9.04 15.38 -9.94
C THR A 119 -9.35 16.76 -9.38
#